data_AF-A0A382YB74-F1
#
_entry.id   AF-A0A382YB74-F1
#
_cell.length_a   1.000
_cell.length_b   1.000
_cell.length_c   1.000
_cell.angle_alpha   90.00
_cell.angle_beta   90.00
_cell.angle_gamma   90.00
#
_symmetry.space_group_name_H-M   'P 1'
#
loop_
_entity.id
_entity.type
_entity.pdbx_description
1 polymer ?
#
loop_
_entity_poly.entity_id
_entity_poly.type
_entity_poly.pdbx_seq_one_letter_code
_entity_poly.pdbx_strand_id
1 'polypeptide(L)'
;MAMHPRAGQKAQQQDLHNIPALVANYYLLQPDPSNPKHKVEFGTSGHRGSADKTTFNENHILAIAQAVVEVRAAQGTAGPIFVGKDTHALSEPAFSSVIEVLVANGIEVIVQQDNGYTPTPGISHAILTHNLKHAEKADGIVITPS
;
A
#
# COMPACT_ATOMS: atom_id res chain seq x y z
N MET A 1 17.63 7.49 -26.80
CA MET A 1 17.55 6.31 -27.69
C MET A 1 17.00 5.15 -26.88
N ALA A 2 16.18 4.29 -27.46
CA ALA A 2 15.68 3.12 -26.76
C ALA A 2 16.84 2.14 -26.49
N MET A 3 17.07 1.78 -25.22
CA MET A 3 18.22 0.97 -24.77
C MET A 3 18.01 -0.55 -24.93
N HIS A 4 16.76 -1.00 -25.08
CA HIS A 4 16.40 -2.42 -25.16
C HIS A 4 15.88 -2.76 -26.56
N PRO A 5 16.29 -3.88 -27.19
CA PRO A 5 15.92 -4.22 -28.56
C PRO A 5 14.40 -4.38 -28.79
N ARG A 6 13.63 -4.66 -27.72
CA ARG A 6 12.16 -4.78 -27.77
C ARG A 6 11.40 -3.59 -27.18
N ALA A 7 12.04 -2.44 -26.96
CA ALA A 7 11.36 -1.27 -26.42
C ALA A 7 10.22 -0.79 -27.34
N GLY A 8 9.05 -0.47 -26.76
CA GLY A 8 7.85 -0.08 -27.51
C GLY A 8 7.10 -1.23 -28.18
N GLN A 9 7.57 -2.48 -28.07
CA GLN A 9 6.88 -3.66 -28.56
C GLN A 9 5.94 -4.24 -27.49
N LYS A 10 4.95 -5.04 -27.92
CA LYS A 10 4.05 -5.75 -27.00
C LYS A 10 4.83 -6.76 -26.15
N ALA A 11 4.45 -6.88 -24.88
CA ALA A 11 4.98 -7.91 -23.98
C ALA A 11 4.67 -9.31 -24.54
N GLN A 12 5.62 -10.23 -24.32
CA GLN A 12 5.50 -11.64 -24.65
C GLN A 12 5.20 -12.45 -23.38
N GLN A 13 4.75 -13.69 -23.53
CA GLN A 13 4.41 -14.55 -22.39
C GLN A 13 5.56 -14.69 -21.38
N GLN A 14 6.81 -14.75 -21.87
CA GLN A 14 8.02 -14.84 -21.04
C GLN A 14 8.34 -13.57 -20.24
N ASP A 15 7.72 -12.43 -20.58
CA ASP A 15 7.88 -11.17 -19.86
C ASP A 15 6.88 -11.06 -18.70
N LEU A 16 5.84 -11.90 -18.70
CA LEU A 16 4.75 -11.83 -17.73
C LEU A 16 5.12 -12.51 -16.42
N HIS A 17 4.66 -11.92 -15.33
CA HIS A 17 4.91 -12.42 -13.99
C HIS A 17 3.87 -13.47 -13.56
N ASN A 18 4.26 -14.43 -12.73
CA ASN A 18 3.32 -15.40 -12.15
C ASN A 18 2.59 -14.77 -10.95
N ILE A 19 1.42 -14.20 -11.19
CA ILE A 19 0.66 -13.46 -10.18
C ILE A 19 0.27 -14.32 -8.97
N PRO A 20 -0.29 -15.54 -9.11
CA PRO A 20 -0.57 -16.40 -7.96
C PRO A 20 0.66 -16.68 -7.09
N ALA A 21 1.82 -16.93 -7.69
CA ALA A 21 3.06 -17.18 -6.93
C ALA A 21 3.53 -15.92 -6.20
N LEU A 22 3.47 -14.75 -6.84
CA LEU A 22 3.83 -13.47 -6.24
C LEU A 22 2.97 -13.15 -5.01
N VAL A 23 1.64 -13.37 -5.12
CA VAL A 23 0.71 -13.16 -4.01
C VAL A 23 0.92 -14.21 -2.92
N ALA A 24 1.20 -15.48 -3.26
CA ALA A 24 1.54 -16.48 -2.25
C ALA A 24 2.82 -16.10 -1.48
N ASN A 25 3.85 -15.61 -2.18
CA ASN A 25 5.11 -15.17 -1.58
C ASN A 25 4.92 -14.01 -0.60
N TYR A 26 3.90 -13.15 -0.78
CA TYR A 26 3.58 -12.07 0.16
C TYR A 26 3.32 -12.61 1.58
N TYR A 27 2.66 -13.77 1.69
CA TYR A 27 2.33 -14.42 2.95
C TYR A 27 3.39 -15.44 3.39
N LEU A 28 3.96 -16.19 2.44
CA LEU A 28 4.87 -17.30 2.75
C LEU A 28 6.30 -16.87 3.08
N LEU A 29 6.78 -15.75 2.53
CA LEU A 29 8.14 -15.26 2.75
C LEU A 29 8.13 -14.17 3.82
N GLN A 30 9.05 -14.28 4.78
CA GLN A 30 9.18 -13.33 5.89
C GLN A 30 10.53 -12.59 5.84
N PRO A 31 10.54 -11.27 6.10
CA PRO A 31 11.77 -10.48 6.15
C PRO A 31 12.71 -10.99 7.24
N ASP A 32 13.94 -11.32 6.85
CA ASP A 32 15.04 -11.56 7.78
C ASP A 32 15.50 -10.22 8.42
N PRO A 33 15.37 -10.04 9.76
CA PRO A 33 15.73 -8.80 10.44
C PRO A 33 17.24 -8.51 10.42
N SER A 34 18.08 -9.52 10.19
CA SER A 34 19.53 -9.36 10.07
C SER A 34 19.95 -8.83 8.69
N ASN A 35 19.08 -8.95 7.68
CA ASN A 35 19.33 -8.44 6.33
C ASN A 35 18.81 -7.00 6.18
N PRO A 36 19.68 -5.98 6.02
CA PRO A 36 19.24 -4.59 5.87
C PRO A 36 18.33 -4.35 4.66
N LYS A 37 18.43 -5.17 3.60
CA LYS A 37 17.60 -5.03 2.40
C LYS A 37 16.14 -5.42 2.62
N HIS A 38 15.85 -6.19 3.66
CA HIS A 38 14.47 -6.58 4.02
C HIS A 38 13.83 -5.60 4.99
N LYS A 39 14.48 -4.48 5.31
CA LYS A 39 13.92 -3.48 6.21
C LYS A 39 12.89 -2.62 5.48
N VAL A 40 11.97 -2.07 6.25
CA VAL A 40 11.09 -1.01 5.77
C VAL A 40 11.94 0.22 5.44
N GLU A 41 11.92 0.62 4.18
CA GLU A 41 12.45 1.90 3.69
C GLU A 41 11.26 2.81 3.35
N PHE A 42 10.78 3.60 4.32
CA PHE A 42 9.62 4.48 4.14
C PHE A 42 10.06 5.91 3.83
N GLY A 43 10.19 6.24 2.54
CA GLY A 43 10.69 7.52 2.05
C GLY A 43 9.60 8.51 1.63
N THR A 44 9.97 9.47 0.78
CA THR A 44 9.06 10.50 0.23
C THR A 44 7.85 9.92 -0.49
N SER A 45 7.98 8.72 -1.05
CA SER A 45 6.90 8.02 -1.75
C SER A 45 6.57 6.68 -1.10
N GLY A 46 6.70 6.62 0.23
CA GLY A 46 6.41 5.45 1.04
C GLY A 46 7.46 4.35 0.92
N HIS A 47 7.03 3.13 1.22
CA HIS A 47 7.83 1.91 1.10
C HIS A 47 7.44 1.12 -0.15
N ARG A 48 8.45 0.59 -0.86
CA ARG A 48 8.29 -0.16 -2.11
C ARG A 48 9.16 -1.39 -2.09
N GLY A 49 8.69 -2.45 -2.73
CA GLY A 49 9.43 -3.69 -2.86
C GLY A 49 8.69 -4.73 -3.68
N SER A 50 9.11 -5.98 -3.55
CA SER A 50 8.43 -7.13 -4.13
C SER A 50 8.46 -8.29 -3.15
N ALA A 51 7.36 -9.04 -3.09
CA ALA A 51 7.25 -10.22 -2.24
C ALA A 51 8.31 -11.27 -2.58
N ASP A 52 8.67 -11.44 -3.85
CA ASP A 52 9.72 -12.38 -4.30
C ASP A 52 11.12 -12.06 -3.77
N LYS A 53 11.35 -10.81 -3.39
CA LYS A 53 12.62 -10.33 -2.84
C LYS A 53 12.56 -10.20 -1.34
N THR A 54 11.45 -10.57 -0.72
CA THR A 54 11.20 -10.41 0.70
C THR A 54 11.31 -8.94 1.16
N THR A 55 10.93 -8.01 0.29
CA THR A 55 10.97 -6.56 0.57
C THR A 55 9.59 -5.89 0.50
N PHE A 56 8.52 -6.67 0.32
CA PHE A 56 7.13 -6.21 0.38
C PHE A 56 6.23 -7.43 0.65
N ASN A 57 6.07 -7.75 1.93
CA ASN A 57 5.42 -8.95 2.44
C ASN A 57 4.54 -8.56 3.65
N GLU A 58 3.69 -9.46 4.10
CA GLU A 58 2.70 -9.22 5.17
C GLU A 58 3.29 -8.48 6.38
N ASN A 59 4.41 -8.97 6.93
CA ASN A 59 5.08 -8.36 8.09
C ASN A 59 5.44 -6.88 7.88
N HIS A 60 5.80 -6.47 6.65
CA HIS A 60 6.11 -5.07 6.36
C HIS A 60 4.85 -4.21 6.44
N ILE A 61 3.75 -4.69 5.87
CA ILE A 61 2.50 -3.94 5.77
C ILE A 61 1.80 -3.86 7.13
N LEU A 62 1.81 -4.95 7.89
CA LEU A 62 1.32 -4.95 9.27
C LEU A 62 2.08 -3.92 10.12
N ALA A 63 3.42 -3.92 10.04
CA ALA A 63 4.25 -2.97 10.79
C ALA A 63 4.03 -1.51 10.35
N ILE A 64 3.94 -1.24 9.05
CA ILE A 64 3.70 0.10 8.51
C ILE A 64 2.32 0.60 8.92
N ALA A 65 1.27 -0.22 8.78
CA ALA A 65 -0.09 0.16 9.14
C ALA A 65 -0.19 0.47 10.65
N GLN A 66 0.45 -0.34 11.50
CA GLN A 66 0.48 -0.11 12.94
C GLN A 66 1.21 1.20 13.28
N ALA A 67 2.36 1.45 12.64
CA ALA A 67 3.08 2.71 12.82
C ALA A 67 2.25 3.92 12.39
N VAL A 68 1.46 3.81 11.31
CA VAL A 68 0.54 4.87 10.88
C VAL A 68 -0.52 5.14 11.94
N VAL A 69 -1.15 4.10 12.51
CA VAL A 69 -2.12 4.27 13.61
C VAL A 69 -1.51 5.07 14.76
N GLU A 70 -0.32 4.69 15.21
CA GLU A 70 0.37 5.34 16.33
C GLU A 70 0.71 6.81 16.03
N VAL A 71 1.19 7.09 14.82
CA VAL A 71 1.49 8.47 14.39
C VAL A 71 0.23 9.32 14.29
N ARG A 72 -0.88 8.77 13.76
CA ARG A 72 -2.17 9.48 13.71
C ARG A 72 -2.64 9.86 15.10
N ALA A 73 -2.58 8.93 16.04
CA ALA A 73 -2.95 9.17 17.44
C ALA A 73 -2.06 10.24 18.08
N ALA A 74 -0.74 10.15 17.90
CA ALA A 74 0.21 11.12 18.44
C ALA A 74 0.00 12.54 17.86
N GLN A 75 -0.49 12.65 16.63
CA GLN A 75 -0.81 13.92 15.99
C GLN A 75 -2.25 14.40 16.23
N GLY A 76 -3.07 13.64 16.97
CA GLY A 76 -4.47 13.99 17.23
C GLY A 76 -5.38 13.89 16.00
N THR A 77 -5.04 13.07 15.02
CA THR A 77 -5.89 12.81 13.84
C THR A 77 -6.93 11.75 14.19
N ALA A 78 -8.14 12.20 14.53
CA ALA A 78 -9.23 11.33 15.01
C ALA A 78 -10.37 11.12 14.00
N GLY A 79 -10.33 11.76 12.83
CA GLY A 79 -11.28 11.48 11.74
C GLY A 79 -11.00 10.16 11.02
N PRO A 80 -11.77 9.86 9.95
CA PRO A 80 -11.60 8.62 9.19
C PRO A 80 -10.31 8.62 8.37
N ILE A 81 -9.87 7.43 7.97
CA ILE A 81 -8.75 7.26 7.04
C ILE A 81 -9.26 6.74 5.69
N PHE A 82 -8.95 7.47 4.61
CA PHE A 82 -9.25 7.03 3.25
C PHE A 82 -8.15 6.08 2.76
N VAL A 83 -8.50 4.86 2.38
CA VAL A 83 -7.53 3.87 1.88
C VAL A 83 -7.85 3.55 0.42
N GLY A 84 -6.90 3.86 -0.46
CA GLY A 84 -6.98 3.58 -1.90
C GLY A 84 -5.89 2.63 -2.34
N LYS A 85 -6.20 1.77 -3.32
CA LYS A 85 -5.23 0.89 -3.98
C LYS A 85 -5.24 1.08 -5.49
N ASP A 86 -4.09 0.85 -6.10
CA ASP A 86 -3.97 0.74 -7.55
C ASP A 86 -4.14 -0.72 -8.04
N THR A 87 -3.80 -0.97 -9.30
CA THR A 87 -4.02 -2.26 -9.99
C THR A 87 -2.86 -3.25 -9.87
N HIS A 88 -1.81 -2.96 -9.09
CA HIS A 88 -0.72 -3.93 -8.90
C HIS A 88 -1.19 -5.13 -8.10
N ALA A 89 -0.67 -6.31 -8.44
CA ALA A 89 -1.05 -7.57 -7.79
C ALA A 89 -0.82 -7.55 -6.27
N LEU A 90 0.29 -6.96 -5.81
CA LEU A 90 0.61 -6.87 -4.38
C LEU A 90 -0.20 -5.80 -3.64
N SER A 91 -0.92 -4.93 -4.36
CA SER A 91 -1.81 -3.95 -3.75
C SER A 91 -3.06 -4.60 -3.13
N GLU A 92 -3.51 -5.73 -3.67
CA GLU A 92 -4.64 -6.50 -3.11
C GLU A 92 -4.35 -7.07 -1.71
N PRO A 93 -3.30 -7.89 -1.49
CA PRO A 93 -3.01 -8.41 -0.16
C PRO A 93 -2.56 -7.31 0.81
N ALA A 94 -1.81 -6.30 0.35
CA ALA A 94 -1.46 -5.17 1.20
C ALA A 94 -2.67 -4.36 1.68
N PHE A 95 -3.69 -4.21 0.84
CA PHE A 95 -4.95 -3.56 1.22
C PHE A 95 -5.66 -4.32 2.32
N SER A 96 -5.72 -5.66 2.24
CA SER A 96 -6.29 -6.49 3.30
C SER A 96 -5.56 -6.29 4.63
N SER A 97 -4.22 -6.41 4.65
CA SER A 97 -3.43 -6.24 5.89
C SER A 97 -3.55 -4.83 6.47
N VAL A 98 -3.64 -3.78 5.64
CA VAL A 98 -3.89 -2.41 6.11
C VAL A 98 -5.25 -2.31 6.79
N ILE A 99 -6.31 -2.84 6.18
CA ILE A 99 -7.66 -2.79 6.77
C ILE A 99 -7.70 -3.55 8.10
N GLU A 100 -7.13 -4.75 8.16
CA GLU A 100 -7.09 -5.56 9.38
C GLU A 100 -6.51 -4.79 10.55
N VAL A 101 -5.35 -4.15 10.35
CA VAL A 101 -4.69 -3.37 11.42
C VAL A 101 -5.48 -2.12 11.79
N LEU A 102 -5.98 -1.38 10.81
CA LEU A 102 -6.73 -0.14 11.07
C LEU A 102 -8.03 -0.43 11.84
N VAL A 103 -8.80 -1.42 11.39
CA VAL A 103 -10.06 -1.81 12.03
C VAL A 103 -9.82 -2.42 13.40
N ALA A 104 -8.76 -3.23 13.58
CA ALA A 104 -8.38 -3.77 14.89
C ALA A 104 -8.04 -2.66 15.90
N ASN A 105 -7.53 -1.51 15.44
CA ASN A 105 -7.28 -0.33 16.25
C ASN A 105 -8.49 0.61 16.37
N GLY A 106 -9.67 0.21 15.90
CA GLY A 106 -10.91 1.00 16.01
C GLY A 106 -10.96 2.24 15.12
N ILE A 107 -10.13 2.30 14.07
CA ILE A 107 -10.13 3.41 13.12
C ILE A 107 -11.27 3.24 12.10
N GLU A 108 -12.03 4.30 11.86
CA GLU A 108 -13.00 4.35 10.76
C GLU A 108 -12.26 4.39 9.41
N VAL A 109 -12.47 3.38 8.58
CA VAL A 109 -11.82 3.24 7.27
C VAL A 109 -12.83 3.47 6.15
N ILE A 110 -12.52 4.37 5.22
CA ILE A 110 -13.32 4.61 4.01
C ILE A 110 -12.56 4.09 2.79
N VAL A 111 -13.23 3.23 2.02
CA VAL A 111 -12.66 2.58 0.83
C VAL A 111 -13.57 2.74 -0.38
N GLN A 112 -13.02 2.49 -1.57
CA GLN A 112 -13.82 2.40 -2.79
C GLN A 112 -14.72 1.16 -2.76
N GLN A 113 -16.01 1.33 -3.08
CA GLN A 113 -16.98 0.25 -3.15
C GLN A 113 -16.53 -0.85 -4.15
N ASP A 114 -17.01 -2.08 -3.94
CA ASP A 114 -16.83 -3.22 -4.86
C ASP A 114 -15.35 -3.58 -5.11
N ASN A 115 -14.50 -3.38 -4.10
CA ASN A 115 -13.04 -3.58 -4.17
C ASN A 115 -12.38 -2.79 -5.32
N GLY A 116 -12.94 -1.62 -5.66
CA GLY A 116 -12.47 -0.79 -6.76
C GLY A 116 -11.08 -0.17 -6.53
N TYR A 117 -10.57 0.47 -7.58
CA TYR A 117 -9.27 1.14 -7.57
C TYR A 117 -9.42 2.65 -7.41
N THR A 118 -8.50 3.27 -6.68
CA THR A 118 -8.55 4.72 -6.41
C THR A 118 -7.23 5.36 -6.81
N PRO A 119 -7.24 6.35 -7.72
CA PRO A 119 -6.02 7.07 -8.08
C PRO A 119 -5.55 7.92 -6.88
N THR A 120 -4.24 8.12 -6.73
CA THR A 120 -3.63 9.00 -5.73
C THR A 120 -4.32 10.37 -5.59
N PRO A 121 -4.62 11.13 -6.67
CA PRO A 121 -5.36 12.39 -6.56
C PRO A 121 -6.79 12.23 -6.04
N GLY A 122 -7.42 11.06 -6.20
CA GLY A 122 -8.74 10.76 -5.65
C GLY A 122 -8.72 10.72 -4.12
N ILE A 123 -7.71 10.08 -3.52
CA ILE A 123 -7.51 10.09 -2.07
C ILE A 123 -7.21 11.51 -1.56
N SER A 124 -6.31 12.24 -2.24
CA SER A 124 -6.01 13.63 -1.88
C SER A 124 -7.25 14.53 -1.91
N HIS A 125 -8.07 14.43 -2.96
CA HIS A 125 -9.31 15.18 -3.08
C HIS A 125 -10.33 14.81 -2.00
N ALA A 126 -10.47 13.52 -1.67
CA ALA A 126 -11.37 13.05 -0.61
C ALA A 126 -11.00 13.62 0.76
N ILE A 127 -9.70 13.61 1.10
CA ILE A 127 -9.18 14.18 2.36
C ILE A 127 -9.49 15.68 2.44
N LEU A 128 -9.15 16.44 1.39
CA LEU A 128 -9.38 17.89 1.38
C LEU A 128 -10.86 18.24 1.52
N THR A 129 -11.73 17.55 0.78
CA THR A 129 -13.17 17.80 0.82
C THR A 129 -13.81 17.42 2.14
N HIS A 130 -13.35 16.34 2.79
CA HIS A 130 -13.75 15.99 4.16
C HIS A 130 -13.30 17.08 5.14
N ASN A 131 -12.03 17.46 5.10
CA ASN A 131 -11.43 18.35 6.10
C ASN A 131 -11.93 19.78 6.05
N LEU A 132 -12.54 20.21 4.94
CA LEU A 132 -13.24 21.49 4.83
C LEU A 132 -14.59 21.51 5.56
N LYS A 133 -15.22 20.34 5.77
CA LYS A 133 -16.59 20.23 6.29
C LYS A 133 -16.67 19.67 7.70
N HIS A 134 -15.63 18.99 8.17
CA HIS A 134 -15.62 18.29 9.45
C HIS A 134 -14.56 18.85 10.40
N ALA A 135 -14.88 18.86 11.70
CA ALA A 135 -13.96 19.26 12.75
C ALA A 135 -12.83 18.22 12.89
N GLU A 136 -13.23 16.96 13.05
CA GLU A 136 -12.31 15.82 13.02
C GLU A 136 -11.70 15.67 11.62
N LYS A 137 -10.36 15.66 11.58
CA LYS A 137 -9.62 15.63 10.32
C LYS A 137 -9.36 14.20 9.88
N ALA A 138 -9.64 13.96 8.61
CA ALA A 138 -9.30 12.75 7.89
C ALA A 138 -7.90 12.85 7.29
N ASP A 139 -7.36 11.67 7.00
CA ASP A 139 -6.09 11.44 6.32
C ASP A 139 -6.23 10.26 5.34
N GLY A 140 -5.12 9.72 4.82
CA GLY A 140 -5.23 8.59 3.91
C GLY A 140 -3.95 7.85 3.58
N ILE A 141 -4.13 6.64 3.06
CA ILE A 141 -3.09 5.72 2.59
C ILE A 141 -3.36 5.43 1.12
N VAL A 142 -2.29 5.46 0.32
CA VAL A 142 -2.33 5.02 -1.08
C VAL A 142 -1.41 3.82 -1.24
N ILE A 143 -1.97 2.71 -1.70
CA ILE A 143 -1.26 1.46 -1.93
C ILE A 143 -0.92 1.38 -3.43
N THR A 144 0.28 1.85 -3.76
CA THR A 144 0.83 1.90 -5.13
C THR A 144 2.36 1.95 -5.07
N PRO A 145 3.09 1.32 -6.01
CA PRO A 145 4.54 1.41 -6.07
C PRO A 145 5.06 2.65 -6.82
N SER A 146 4.20 3.64 -7.14
CA SER A 146 4.56 4.85 -7.91
C SER A 146 4.23 6.16 -7.21
#